data_AF-S7MK84-F1
#
_entry.id   AF-S7MK84-F1
#
_cell.length_a   1.000
_cell.length_b   1.000
_cell.length_c   1.000
_cell.angle_alpha   90.00
_cell.angle_beta   90.00
_cell.angle_gamma   90.00
#
_symmetry.space_group_name_H-M   'P 1'
#
loop_
_entity.id
_entity.type
_entity.pdbx_description
1 polymer ?
#
loop_
_entity_poly.entity_id
_entity_poly.type
_entity_poly.pdbx_seq_one_letter_code
_entity_poly.pdbx_strand_id
1 'polypeptide(L)'
;MALAFCVCMAEAILLFSPEHSLFSFCSRTARIRLHWVGQSLALLCAALGLGFIIASRTRSELPHLASWHSWVGALTLLATGGQALCGLCLLFPRAARVSRVARLKLYHLTCGLVVYLMATVTVVLGMYSVWFQAQIKGAAWYLCLALPLYPALVIMHQISSSYLPRKKTEI
;
A
#
# COMPACT_ATOMS: atom_id res chain seq x y z
N MET A 1 7.57 -1.54 8.87
CA MET A 1 6.34 -2.08 8.25
C MET A 1 5.16 -1.12 8.32
N ALA A 2 4.67 -0.75 9.51
CA ALA A 2 3.54 0.19 9.61
C ALA A 2 3.81 1.55 8.91
N LEU A 3 4.98 2.15 9.11
CA LEU A 3 5.36 3.38 8.40
C LEU A 3 5.31 3.21 6.86
N ALA A 4 5.79 2.08 6.34
CA ALA A 4 5.78 1.80 4.92
C ALA A 4 4.37 1.75 4.34
N PHE A 5 3.49 0.93 4.95
CA PHE A 5 2.19 0.60 4.37
C PHE A 5 1.06 1.52 4.82
N CYS A 6 1.03 1.91 6.10
CA CYS A 6 -0.03 2.75 6.65
C CYS A 6 0.18 4.24 6.36
N VAL A 7 1.43 4.67 6.13
CA VAL A 7 1.76 6.09 5.90
C VAL A 7 2.31 6.29 4.50
N CYS A 8 3.54 5.83 4.20
CA CYS A 8 4.20 6.17 2.93
C CYS A 8 3.42 5.70 1.70
N MET A 9 2.98 4.44 1.67
CA MET A 9 2.20 3.88 0.57
C MET A 9 0.81 4.51 0.48
N ALA A 10 0.15 4.71 1.64
CA ALA A 10 -1.18 5.31 1.72
C ALA A 10 -1.20 6.72 1.14
N GLU A 11 -0.34 7.60 1.67
CA GLU A 11 -0.20 8.99 1.21
C GLU A 11 0.19 9.05 -0.25
N ALA A 12 1.12 8.20 -0.70
CA ALA A 12 1.53 8.15 -2.11
C ALA A 12 0.36 7.84 -3.05
N ILE A 13 -0.60 7.01 -2.65
CA ILE A 13 -1.80 6.70 -3.46
C ILE A 13 -2.82 7.84 -3.38
N LEU A 14 -3.04 8.38 -2.17
CA LEU A 14 -3.99 9.46 -1.90
C LEU A 14 -3.62 10.78 -2.57
N LEU A 15 -2.37 10.98 -3.02
CA LEU A 15 -1.98 12.11 -3.88
C LEU A 15 -2.91 12.31 -5.10
N PHE A 16 -3.49 11.22 -5.62
CA PHE A 16 -4.40 11.25 -6.75
C PHE A 16 -5.88 11.39 -6.36
N SER A 17 -6.21 11.44 -5.06
CA SER A 17 -7.55 11.73 -4.58
C SER A 17 -7.94 13.19 -4.87
N PRO A 18 -9.11 13.46 -5.46
CA PRO A 18 -9.58 14.83 -5.66
C PRO A 18 -9.86 15.56 -4.34
N GLU A 19 -10.44 14.84 -3.36
CA GLU A 19 -10.99 15.38 -2.12
C GLU A 19 -9.99 15.31 -0.96
N HIS A 20 -9.14 14.27 -0.94
CA HIS A 20 -8.29 13.94 0.21
C HIS A 20 -6.79 14.19 -0.03
N SER A 21 -6.39 14.71 -1.20
CA SER A 21 -4.98 14.98 -1.49
C SER A 21 -4.55 16.32 -0.88
N LEU A 22 -3.55 16.27 0.01
CA LEU A 22 -2.88 17.47 0.54
C LEU A 22 -2.14 18.27 -0.54
N PHE A 23 -1.92 17.66 -1.72
CA PHE A 23 -1.22 18.24 -2.85
C PHE A 23 -2.15 18.46 -4.05
N SER A 24 -3.43 18.78 -3.79
CA SER A 24 -4.44 19.05 -4.82
C SER A 24 -4.07 20.23 -5.74
N PHE A 25 -3.21 21.15 -5.29
CA PHE A 25 -2.68 22.25 -6.09
C PHE A 25 -1.52 21.85 -7.02
N CYS A 26 -0.90 20.68 -6.83
CA CYS A 26 0.23 20.24 -7.64
C CYS A 26 -0.21 19.72 -9.01
N SER A 27 0.62 19.97 -10.04
CA SER A 27 0.43 19.43 -11.38
C SER A 27 0.43 17.90 -11.39
N ARG A 28 -0.21 17.30 -12.39
CA ARG A 28 -0.26 15.84 -12.53
C ARG A 28 1.14 15.22 -12.58
N THR A 29 2.09 15.87 -13.25
CA THR A 29 3.49 15.42 -13.32
C THR A 29 4.16 15.44 -11.95
N ALA A 30 3.93 16.49 -11.15
CA ALA A 30 4.46 16.58 -9.79
C ALA A 30 3.87 15.49 -8.88
N ARG A 31 2.56 15.23 -8.96
CA ARG A 31 1.91 14.14 -8.20
C ARG A 31 2.45 12.76 -8.57
N ILE A 32 2.74 12.51 -9.86
CA ILE A 32 3.39 11.26 -10.29
C ILE A 32 4.79 11.12 -9.68
N ARG A 33 5.58 12.20 -9.63
CA ARG A 33 6.90 12.16 -8.98
C ARG A 33 6.80 11.90 -7.48
N LEU A 34 5.91 12.62 -6.79
CA LEU A 34 5.66 12.43 -5.36
C LEU A 34 5.16 11.02 -5.04
N HIS A 35 4.28 10.46 -5.88
CA HIS A 35 3.85 9.06 -5.77
C HIS A 35 5.04 8.12 -5.86
N TRP A 36 5.91 8.31 -6.85
CA TRP A 36 7.10 7.48 -7.02
C TRP A 36 8.06 7.57 -5.83
N VAL A 37 8.30 8.77 -5.30
CA VAL A 37 9.11 9.01 -4.10
C VAL A 37 8.50 8.30 -2.89
N GLY A 38 7.19 8.45 -2.67
CA GLY A 38 6.48 7.81 -1.56
C GLY A 38 6.49 6.28 -1.65
N GLN A 39 6.30 5.70 -2.85
CA GLN A 39 6.42 4.26 -3.06
C GLN A 39 7.85 3.74 -2.85
N SER A 40 8.86 4.52 -3.26
CA SER A 40 10.27 4.18 -3.03
C SER A 40 10.62 4.19 -1.55
N LEU A 41 10.13 5.19 -0.81
CA LEU A 41 10.28 5.26 0.64
C LEU A 41 9.55 4.10 1.34
N ALA A 42 8.35 3.75 0.88
CA ALA A 42 7.62 2.59 1.39
C ALA A 42 8.43 1.29 1.20
N LEU A 43 8.98 1.06 0.01
CA LEU A 43 9.83 -0.12 -0.27
C LEU A 43 11.08 -0.14 0.60
N LEU A 44 11.75 1.00 0.80
CA LEU A 44 12.91 1.10 1.68
C LEU A 44 12.54 0.75 3.13
N CYS A 45 11.47 1.35 3.67
CA CYS A 45 10.99 1.05 5.01
C CYS A 45 10.52 -0.40 5.17
N ALA A 46 9.98 -1.01 4.11
CA ALA A 46 9.60 -2.41 4.07
C ALA A 46 10.83 -3.32 4.08
N ALA A 47 11.84 -3.06 3.25
CA ALA A 47 13.09 -3.81 3.22
C ALA A 47 13.83 -3.75 4.57
N LEU A 48 13.96 -2.56 5.17
CA LEU A 48 14.57 -2.39 6.49
C LEU A 48 13.78 -3.12 7.57
N GLY A 49 12.45 -3.02 7.56
CA GLY A 49 11.61 -3.76 8.48
C GLY A 49 11.74 -5.28 8.34
N LEU A 50 11.87 -5.78 7.11
CA LEU A 50 12.02 -7.21 6.85
C LEU A 50 13.38 -7.69 7.33
N GLY A 51 14.45 -6.91 7.07
CA GLY A 51 15.78 -7.18 7.60
C GLY A 51 15.79 -7.27 9.12
N PHE A 52 15.11 -6.34 9.81
CA PHE A 52 14.96 -6.39 11.27
C PHE A 52 14.20 -7.63 11.74
N ILE A 53 13.10 -8.00 11.08
CA ILE A 53 12.32 -9.20 11.41
C ILE A 53 13.16 -10.47 11.24
N ILE A 54 13.87 -10.59 10.11
CA ILE A 54 14.73 -11.75 9.83
C ILE A 54 15.82 -11.83 10.89
N ALA A 55 16.57 -10.75 11.11
CA ALA A 55 17.66 -10.72 12.09
C ALA A 55 17.16 -11.01 13.52
N SER A 56 16.01 -10.47 13.92
CA SER A 56 15.42 -10.73 15.23
C SER A 56 14.99 -12.19 15.40
N ARG A 57 14.37 -12.80 14.37
CA ARG A 57 13.93 -14.20 14.43
C ARG A 57 15.11 -15.15 14.45
N THR A 58 16.12 -14.91 13.62
CA THR A 58 17.35 -15.71 13.61
C THR A 58 18.06 -15.64 14.95
N ARG A 59 18.26 -14.44 15.54
CA ARG A 59 18.89 -14.31 16.87
C ARG A 59 18.10 -14.95 18.00
N SER A 60 16.79 -15.09 17.85
CA SER A 60 15.92 -15.72 18.86
C SER A 60 15.64 -17.19 18.57
N GLU A 61 16.26 -17.79 17.55
CA GLU A 61 16.03 -19.19 17.11
C GLU A 61 14.53 -19.49 16.87
N LEU A 62 13.78 -18.48 16.40
CA LEU A 62 12.34 -18.61 16.14
C LEU A 62 12.10 -18.95 14.67
N PRO A 63 11.14 -19.84 14.36
CA PRO A 63 10.85 -20.22 12.99
C PRO A 63 10.32 -19.02 12.18
N HIS A 64 10.80 -18.92 10.93
CA HIS A 64 10.27 -17.97 9.96
C HIS A 64 8.95 -18.49 9.37
N LEU A 65 8.09 -17.57 8.91
CA LEU A 65 6.80 -17.89 8.26
C LEU A 65 5.86 -18.82 9.08
N ALA A 66 5.95 -18.78 10.41
CA ALA A 66 5.18 -19.67 11.30
C ALA A 66 3.72 -19.25 11.54
N SER A 67 3.28 -18.10 11.03
CA SER A 67 1.94 -17.54 11.27
C SER A 67 1.25 -17.09 9.98
N TRP A 68 -0.07 -16.99 10.01
CA TRP A 68 -0.85 -16.38 8.92
C TRP A 68 -0.38 -14.95 8.62
N HIS A 69 -0.11 -14.14 9.65
CA HIS A 69 0.45 -12.80 9.48
C HIS A 69 1.74 -12.82 8.66
N SER A 70 2.66 -13.75 8.95
CA SER A 70 3.93 -13.84 8.23
C SER A 70 3.80 -14.35 6.79
N TRP A 71 2.88 -15.28 6.51
CA TRP A 71 2.61 -15.74 5.15
C TRP A 71 1.98 -14.64 4.28
N VAL A 72 0.91 -14.02 4.78
CA VAL A 72 0.23 -12.92 4.08
C VAL A 72 1.18 -11.71 3.95
N GLY A 73 2.01 -11.46 4.96
CA GLY A 73 3.05 -10.42 4.89
C GLY A 73 4.10 -10.68 3.83
N ALA A 74 4.59 -11.92 3.68
CA ALA A 74 5.52 -12.27 2.62
C ALA A 74 4.90 -12.10 1.23
N LEU A 75 3.66 -12.57 1.05
CA LEU A 75 2.91 -12.37 -0.19
C LEU A 75 2.70 -10.88 -0.49
N THR A 76 2.43 -10.06 0.54
CA THR A 76 2.26 -8.60 0.40
C THR A 76 3.54 -7.94 -0.05
N LEU A 77 4.70 -8.31 0.51
CA LEU A 77 5.99 -7.77 0.09
C LEU A 77 6.30 -8.12 -1.36
N LEU A 78 6.07 -9.38 -1.77
CA LEU A 78 6.25 -9.82 -3.15
C LEU A 78 5.32 -9.06 -4.11
N ALA A 79 4.04 -8.96 -3.78
CA ALA A 79 3.06 -8.26 -4.59
C ALA A 79 3.37 -6.75 -4.69
N THR A 80 3.86 -6.13 -3.60
CA THR A 80 4.31 -4.73 -3.59
C THR A 80 5.52 -4.53 -4.51
N GLY A 81 6.48 -5.45 -4.49
CA GLY A 81 7.62 -5.43 -5.41
C GLY A 81 7.18 -5.54 -6.87
N GLY A 82 6.31 -6.50 -7.20
CA GLY A 82 5.75 -6.65 -8.55
C GLY A 82 4.96 -5.41 -9.00
N GLN A 83 4.20 -4.81 -8.09
CA GLN A 83 3.44 -3.60 -8.34
C GLN A 83 4.34 -2.38 -8.63
N ALA A 84 5.45 -2.27 -7.91
CA ALA A 84 6.46 -1.23 -8.15
C ALA A 84 7.16 -1.42 -9.51
N LEU A 85 7.50 -2.65 -9.89
CA LEU A 85 8.04 -2.97 -11.22
C LEU A 85 7.04 -2.60 -12.33
N CYS A 86 5.75 -2.93 -12.14
CA CYS A 86 4.69 -2.50 -13.06
C CYS A 86 4.63 -0.96 -13.18
N GLY A 87 4.79 -0.23 -12.07
CA GLY A 87 4.87 1.23 -12.07
C GLY A 87 6.11 1.76 -12.81
N LEU A 88 7.24 1.08 -12.71
CA LEU A 88 8.46 1.42 -13.45
C LEU A 88 8.28 1.24 -14.97
N CYS A 89 7.62 0.16 -15.40
CA CYS A 89 7.28 -0.06 -16.81
C CYS A 89 6.39 1.06 -17.38
N LEU A 90 5.48 1.62 -16.56
CA LEU A 90 4.64 2.76 -16.94
C LEU A 90 5.39 4.09 -17.02
N LEU A 91 6.48 4.24 -16.27
CA LEU A 91 7.34 5.43 -16.32
C LEU A 91 8.22 5.43 -17.57
N PHE A 92 8.67 4.25 -18.02
CA PHE A 92 9.54 4.08 -19.17
C PHE A 92 8.94 3.12 -20.23
N PRO A 93 7.77 3.44 -20.81
CA PRO A 93 7.04 2.50 -21.68
C PRO A 93 7.82 2.12 -22.95
N ARG A 94 8.63 3.04 -23.49
CA ARG A 94 9.49 2.78 -24.66
C ARG A 94 10.61 1.77 -24.33
N ALA A 95 11.28 1.95 -23.19
CA ALA A 95 12.32 1.02 -22.74
C ALA A 95 11.73 -0.35 -22.39
N ALA A 96 10.53 -0.39 -21.81
CA ALA A 96 9.82 -1.61 -21.45
C ALA A 96 9.02 -2.25 -22.62
N ARG A 97 9.10 -1.68 -23.84
CA ARG A 97 8.38 -2.15 -25.05
C ARG A 97 6.87 -2.36 -24.82
N VAL A 98 6.25 -1.52 -23.99
CA VAL A 98 4.82 -1.63 -23.66
C VAL A 98 3.99 -0.97 -24.76
N SER A 99 3.26 -1.78 -25.53
CA SER A 99 2.38 -1.28 -26.60
C SER A 99 0.99 -0.85 -26.10
N ARG A 100 0.48 -1.46 -25.02
CA ARG A 100 -0.87 -1.20 -24.47
C ARG A 100 -0.82 -0.48 -23.12
N VAL A 101 -0.27 0.75 -23.11
CA VAL A 101 -0.07 1.55 -21.89
C VAL A 101 -1.37 1.77 -21.11
N ALA A 102 -2.50 2.01 -21.79
CA ALA A 102 -3.79 2.21 -21.12
C ALA A 102 -4.24 0.98 -20.32
N ARG A 103 -4.04 -0.23 -20.86
CA ARG A 103 -4.38 -1.48 -20.17
C ARG A 103 -3.43 -1.75 -19.00
N LEU A 104 -2.13 -1.52 -19.19
CA LEU A 104 -1.16 -1.67 -18.11
C LEU A 104 -1.45 -0.69 -16.96
N LYS A 105 -1.88 0.53 -17.28
CA LYS A 105 -2.30 1.52 -16.29
C LYS A 105 -3.54 1.06 -15.51
N LEU A 106 -4.52 0.44 -16.19
CA LEU A 106 -5.68 -0.15 -15.53
C LEU A 106 -5.26 -1.27 -14.57
N TYR A 107 -4.42 -2.21 -15.02
CA TYR A 107 -3.92 -3.27 -14.16
C TYR A 107 -3.10 -2.75 -12.99
N HIS A 108 -2.21 -1.78 -13.22
CA HIS A 108 -1.48 -1.12 -12.15
C HIS A 108 -2.45 -0.54 -11.12
N LEU A 109 -3.52 0.13 -11.54
CA LEU A 109 -4.46 0.69 -10.58
C LEU A 109 -5.23 -0.39 -9.81
N THR A 110 -5.82 -1.37 -10.50
CA THR A 110 -6.68 -2.39 -9.86
C THR A 110 -5.86 -3.36 -9.01
N CYS A 111 -4.73 -3.84 -9.51
CA CYS A 111 -3.82 -4.66 -8.72
C CYS A 111 -3.23 -3.86 -7.56
N GLY A 112 -2.92 -2.58 -7.76
CA GLY A 112 -2.45 -1.68 -6.70
C GLY A 112 -3.45 -1.56 -5.54
N LEU A 113 -4.75 -1.47 -5.83
CA LEU A 113 -5.80 -1.52 -4.81
C LEU A 113 -5.76 -2.84 -4.03
N VAL A 114 -5.69 -3.98 -4.74
CA VAL A 114 -5.64 -5.30 -4.11
C VAL A 114 -4.41 -5.44 -3.21
N VAL A 115 -3.24 -4.99 -3.67
CA VAL A 115 -2.01 -5.01 -2.86
C VAL A 115 -2.17 -4.14 -1.61
N TYR A 116 -2.76 -2.95 -1.73
CA TYR A 116 -2.99 -2.08 -0.59
C TYR A 116 -3.95 -2.71 0.43
N LEU A 117 -5.06 -3.31 -0.02
CA LEU A 117 -6.00 -4.02 0.86
C LEU A 117 -5.33 -5.23 1.54
N MET A 118 -4.48 -5.96 0.83
CA MET A 118 -3.72 -7.08 1.39
C MET A 118 -2.71 -6.60 2.44
N ALA A 119 -2.10 -5.43 2.24
CA ALA A 119 -1.25 -4.78 3.24
C ALA A 119 -2.06 -4.37 4.48
N THR A 120 -3.26 -3.81 4.31
CA THR A 120 -4.18 -3.50 5.41
C THR A 120 -4.53 -4.76 6.21
N VAL A 121 -4.89 -5.87 5.54
CA VAL A 121 -5.16 -7.16 6.21
C VAL A 121 -3.92 -7.66 6.94
N THR A 122 -2.74 -7.55 6.33
CA THR A 122 -1.46 -7.94 6.97
C THR A 122 -1.22 -7.16 8.26
N VAL A 123 -1.41 -5.84 8.24
CA VAL A 123 -1.25 -4.97 9.41
C VAL A 123 -2.25 -5.37 10.50
N VAL A 124 -3.52 -5.56 10.14
CA VAL A 124 -4.57 -5.99 11.08
C VAL A 124 -4.22 -7.35 11.70
N LEU A 125 -3.78 -8.34 10.92
CA LEU A 125 -3.30 -9.63 11.46
C LEU A 125 -2.12 -9.44 12.42
N GLY A 126 -1.23 -8.49 12.16
CA GLY A 126 -0.13 -8.13 13.07
C GLY A 126 -0.61 -7.55 14.39
N MET A 127 -1.70 -6.77 14.37
CA MET A 127 -2.34 -6.24 15.58
C MET A 127 -2.99 -7.32 16.45
N TYR A 128 -3.37 -8.46 15.88
CA TYR A 128 -3.86 -9.62 16.63
C TYR A 128 -2.76 -10.54 17.15
N SER A 129 -1.49 -10.20 16.93
CA SER A 129 -0.38 -10.93 17.56
C SER A 129 -0.41 -10.74 19.08
N VAL A 130 0.02 -11.77 19.81
CA VAL A 130 0.13 -11.76 21.28
C VAL A 130 0.96 -10.57 21.76
N TRP A 131 2.06 -10.27 21.06
CA TRP A 131 2.92 -9.14 21.38
C TRP A 131 2.17 -7.80 21.27
N PHE A 132 1.47 -7.56 20.16
CA PHE A 132 0.80 -6.27 19.95
C PHE A 132 -0.32 -6.05 20.97
N GLN A 133 -1.15 -7.06 21.21
CA GLN A 133 -2.25 -7.01 22.19
C GLN A 133 -1.75 -6.80 23.63
N ALA A 134 -0.54 -7.28 23.94
CA ALA A 134 0.08 -7.03 25.24
C ALA A 134 0.54 -5.58 25.40
N GLN A 135 1.02 -4.93 24.33
CA GLN A 135 1.59 -3.59 24.36
C GLN A 135 0.57 -2.46 24.17
N ILE A 136 -0.39 -2.62 23.27
CA ILE A 136 -1.29 -1.55 22.83
C ILE A 136 -2.73 -1.86 23.26
N LYS A 137 -3.33 -0.99 24.06
CA LYS A 137 -4.67 -1.17 24.65
C LYS A 137 -5.50 0.12 24.56
N GLY A 138 -6.81 -0.01 24.82
CA GLY A 138 -7.72 1.12 24.90
C GLY A 138 -7.78 1.94 23.61
N ALA A 139 -7.83 3.27 23.73
CA ALA A 139 -7.97 4.18 22.59
C ALA A 139 -6.84 4.05 21.55
N ALA A 140 -5.60 3.79 21.98
CA ALA A 140 -4.46 3.62 21.08
C ALA A 140 -4.65 2.43 20.12
N TRP A 141 -5.32 1.37 20.57
CA TRP A 141 -5.61 0.21 19.72
C TRP A 141 -6.54 0.58 18.55
N TYR A 142 -7.61 1.32 18.84
CA TYR A 142 -8.55 1.80 17.82
C TYR A 142 -7.90 2.80 16.87
N LEU A 143 -7.00 3.65 17.36
CA LEU A 143 -6.21 4.54 16.51
C LEU A 143 -5.33 3.74 15.54
N CYS A 144 -4.63 2.72 16.03
CA CYS A 144 -3.84 1.82 15.19
C CYS A 144 -4.69 1.06 14.17
N LEU A 145 -5.95 0.74 14.51
CA LEU A 145 -6.89 0.06 13.61
C LEU A 145 -7.40 1.00 12.52
N ALA A 146 -7.74 2.24 12.88
CA ALA A 146 -8.23 3.24 11.95
C ALA A 146 -7.17 3.64 10.93
N LEU A 147 -5.89 3.69 11.35
CA LEU A 147 -4.77 4.14 10.52
C LEU A 147 -4.65 3.40 9.16
N PRO A 148 -4.73 2.05 9.07
CA PRO A 148 -4.75 1.35 7.78
C PRO A 148 -6.15 1.18 7.17
N LEU A 149 -7.23 1.21 7.97
CA LEU A 149 -8.59 1.00 7.46
C LEU A 149 -9.18 2.24 6.78
N TYR A 150 -9.01 3.42 7.37
CA TYR A 150 -9.57 4.64 6.83
C TYR A 150 -9.02 4.96 5.42
N PRO A 151 -7.68 4.98 5.20
CA PRO A 151 -7.15 5.16 3.86
C PRO A 151 -7.55 4.05 2.89
N ALA A 152 -7.72 2.80 3.36
CA ALA A 152 -8.18 1.70 2.50
C ALA A 152 -9.57 1.97 1.92
N LEU A 153 -10.50 2.47 2.74
CA LEU A 153 -11.83 2.85 2.29
C LEU A 153 -11.78 4.03 1.31
N VAL A 154 -10.98 5.06 1.62
CA VAL A 154 -10.83 6.24 0.75
C VAL A 154 -10.21 5.86 -0.59
N ILE A 155 -9.15 5.05 -0.60
CA ILE A 155 -8.47 4.59 -1.83
C ILE A 155 -9.41 3.69 -2.64
N MET A 156 -10.14 2.78 -2.00
CA MET A 156 -11.14 1.95 -2.66
C MET A 156 -12.22 2.80 -3.32
N HIS A 157 -12.72 3.83 -2.62
CA HIS A 157 -13.69 4.76 -3.17
C HIS A 157 -13.11 5.58 -4.34
N GLN A 158 -11.91 6.14 -4.20
CA GLN A 158 -11.19 6.87 -5.24
C GLN A 158 -11.05 6.05 -6.52
N ILE A 159 -10.65 4.79 -6.39
CA ILE A 159 -10.45 3.90 -7.54
C ILE A 159 -11.80 3.48 -8.13
N SER A 160 -12.78 3.12 -7.32
CA SER A 160 -14.09 2.67 -7.82
C SER A 160 -14.87 3.81 -8.51
N SER A 161 -14.87 5.01 -7.94
CA SER A 161 -15.55 6.19 -8.49
C SER A 161 -14.95 6.70 -9.80
N SER A 162 -13.67 6.41 -10.05
CA SER A 162 -12.99 6.76 -11.30
C SER A 162 -13.37 5.83 -12.47
N TYR A 163 -14.00 4.67 -12.21
CA TYR A 163 -14.26 3.63 -13.21
C TYR A 163 -15.71 3.17 -13.31
N LEU A 164 -16.50 3.29 -12.24
CA LEU A 164 -17.93 3.09 -12.32
C LEU A 164 -18.56 4.30 -13.04
N PRO A 165 -19.41 4.11 -14.07
CA PRO A 165 -20.16 5.21 -14.66
C PRO A 165 -20.90 5.93 -13.53
N ARG A 166 -20.73 7.25 -13.43
CA ARG A 166 -21.66 8.06 -12.62
C ARG A 166 -23.04 7.78 -13.19
N LYS A 167 -23.88 7.06 -12.44
CA LYS A 167 -25.31 7.00 -12.73
C LYS A 167 -25.76 8.45 -12.68
N LYS A 168 -26.02 9.06 -13.84
CA LYS A 168 -26.68 10.37 -13.89
C LYS A 168 -28.05 10.14 -13.27
N THR A 169 -28.22 10.51 -12.02
CA THR A 169 -29.55 10.77 -11.49
C THR A 169 -29.97 12.06 -12.15
N GLU A 170 -30.66 11.94 -13.29
CA GLU A 170 -31.45 13.03 -13.84
C GLU A 170 -32.56 13.30 -12.81
N ILE A 171 -32.54 14.50 -12.23
CA ILE A 171 -33.66 15.12 -11.52
C ILE A 171 -34.19 16.20 -12.45
#